data_AF-A0A8J2VKS8-F1
#
_entry.id   AF-A0A8J2VKS8-F1
#
_cell.length_a   1.000
_cell.length_b   1.000
_cell.length_c   1.000
_cell.angle_alpha   90.00
_cell.angle_beta   90.00
_cell.angle_gamma   90.00
#
_symmetry.space_group_name_H-M   'P 1'
#
loop_
_entity.id
_entity.type
_entity.pdbx_description
1 polymer ?
#
loop_
_entity_poly.entity_id
_entity_poly.type
_entity_poly.pdbx_seq_one_letter_code
_entity_poly.pdbx_strand_id
1 'polypeptide(L)'
;MQPVQEVYSKLNMVFDPELDQSLTELNFIDHVSTDRSNVTVVFRLPTYWCSPNFAYMMAEDIRDRVLELPWVKHVNVQLKDHHASEDINYGVTNRKAFSDSFPGVSSSSELKELRRKFREKAFLARQERLMHHLIKLDFNPKMLLKLTIGEMKKKIDLLYDDLTQSLWQKYLLIRSDMNQSNGDNHPAFTRMNGEPIEPNELESYLSNSKRIRLNMEFNAHQCRGLLAARYNLQKNKEMKI
;
A
#
# COMPACT_ATOMS: atom_id res chain seq x y z
N MET A 1 14.92 9.62 -16.54
CA MET A 1 15.17 8.73 -15.38
C MET A 1 15.63 7.39 -15.94
N GLN A 2 16.46 6.60 -15.25
CA GLN A 2 16.85 5.28 -15.81
C GLN A 2 15.62 4.35 -15.84
N PRO A 3 15.42 3.48 -16.85
CA PRO A 3 14.24 2.61 -16.94
C PRO A 3 13.92 1.82 -15.66
N VAL A 4 14.96 1.31 -14.98
CA VAL A 4 14.82 0.61 -13.70
C VAL A 4 14.26 1.51 -12.60
N GLN A 5 14.69 2.77 -12.53
CA GLN A 5 14.19 3.73 -11.53
C GLN A 5 12.70 4.03 -11.74
N GLU A 6 12.23 4.12 -12.99
CA GLU A 6 10.79 4.27 -13.31
C GLU A 6 9.98 3.07 -12.84
N VAL A 7 10.50 1.87 -13.01
CA VAL A 7 9.88 0.65 -12.48
C VAL A 7 9.83 0.71 -10.95
N TYR A 8 10.91 1.07 -10.26
CA TYR A 8 10.89 1.20 -8.79
C TYR A 8 9.90 2.27 -8.30
N SER A 9 9.72 3.37 -9.04
CA SER A 9 8.68 4.36 -8.72
C SER A 9 7.27 3.76 -8.77
N LYS A 10 6.99 2.89 -9.76
CA LYS A 10 5.73 2.13 -9.83
C LYS A 10 5.60 1.08 -8.73
N LEU A 11 6.67 0.35 -8.42
CA LEU A 11 6.69 -0.66 -7.35
C LEU A 11 6.48 -0.05 -5.97
N ASN A 12 6.88 1.20 -5.75
CA ASN A 12 6.59 1.91 -4.51
C ASN A 12 5.09 2.24 -4.33
N MET A 13 4.28 2.08 -5.39
CA MET A 13 2.82 2.20 -5.35
C MET A 13 2.11 0.85 -5.24
N VAL A 14 2.87 -0.26 -5.15
CA VAL A 14 2.33 -1.59 -4.87
C VAL A 14 2.48 -1.85 -3.37
N PHE A 15 1.37 -2.11 -2.70
CA PHE A 15 1.33 -2.31 -1.26
C PHE A 15 1.04 -3.76 -0.93
N ASP A 16 1.66 -4.26 0.13
CA ASP A 16 1.15 -5.47 0.77
C ASP A 16 -0.23 -5.17 1.37
N PRO A 17 -1.29 -5.93 1.01
CA PRO A 17 -2.66 -5.65 1.47
C PRO A 17 -2.80 -5.65 2.99
N GLU A 18 -2.06 -6.50 3.69
CA GLU A 18 -2.17 -6.64 5.14
C GLU A 18 -1.36 -5.58 5.89
N LEU A 19 -0.20 -5.21 5.34
CA LEU A 19 0.80 -4.41 6.05
C LEU A 19 0.70 -2.91 5.76
N ASP A 20 0.02 -2.52 4.67
CA ASP A 20 -0.10 -1.14 4.18
C ASP A 20 1.26 -0.42 4.05
N GLN A 21 2.26 -1.16 3.60
CA GLN A 21 3.59 -0.66 3.24
C GLN A 21 3.94 -1.14 1.84
N SER A 22 4.74 -0.34 1.12
CA SER A 22 5.07 -0.70 -0.25
C SER A 22 5.99 -1.91 -0.29
N LEU A 23 5.94 -2.68 -1.38
CA LEU A 23 6.83 -3.86 -1.54
C LEU A 23 8.31 -3.47 -1.50
N THR A 24 8.63 -2.24 -1.90
CA THR A 24 9.98 -1.68 -1.79
C THR A 24 10.35 -1.34 -0.35
N GLU A 25 9.45 -0.71 0.43
CA GLU A 25 9.65 -0.43 1.87
C GLU A 25 9.81 -1.72 2.69
N LEU A 26 9.09 -2.78 2.31
CA LEU A 26 9.17 -4.11 2.93
C LEU A 26 10.38 -4.93 2.46
N ASN A 27 11.13 -4.45 1.47
CA ASN A 27 12.23 -5.16 0.82
C ASN A 27 11.80 -6.51 0.20
N PHE A 28 10.55 -6.60 -0.26
CA PHE A 28 10.02 -7.78 -0.94
C PHE A 28 10.49 -7.86 -2.39
N ILE A 29 10.79 -6.71 -3.02
CA ILE A 29 11.41 -6.68 -4.35
C ILE A 29 12.85 -7.19 -4.23
N ASP A 30 13.16 -8.27 -4.95
CA ASP A 30 14.49 -8.85 -4.98
C ASP A 30 15.39 -8.11 -5.96
N HIS A 31 14.96 -8.04 -7.22
CA HIS A 31 15.61 -7.25 -8.24
C HIS A 31 14.66 -6.95 -9.40
N VAL A 32 15.02 -5.95 -10.19
CA VAL A 32 14.34 -5.56 -11.44
C VAL A 32 15.36 -5.61 -12.57
N SER A 33 14.97 -6.19 -13.70
CA SER A 33 15.76 -6.12 -14.94
C SER A 33 14.88 -5.64 -16.10
N THR A 34 15.49 -4.93 -17.04
CA THR A 34 14.81 -4.33 -18.20
C THR A 34 15.57 -4.66 -19.48
N ASP A 35 14.85 -5.15 -20.48
CA ASP A 35 15.34 -5.29 -21.85
C ASP A 35 14.35 -4.64 -22.82
N ARG A 36 14.71 -3.44 -23.30
CA ARG A 36 13.85 -2.58 -24.15
C ARG A 36 12.48 -2.36 -23.52
N SER A 37 11.43 -3.00 -24.05
CA SER A 37 10.05 -2.91 -23.58
C SER A 37 9.63 -4.08 -22.67
N ASN A 38 10.55 -4.96 -22.31
CA ASN A 38 10.32 -6.10 -21.43
C ASN A 38 10.88 -5.78 -20.04
N VAL A 39 10.05 -5.96 -19.01
CA VAL A 39 10.45 -5.78 -17.61
C VAL A 39 10.27 -7.09 -16.88
N THR A 40 11.31 -7.53 -16.17
CA THR A 40 11.20 -8.63 -15.20
C THR A 40 11.30 -8.06 -13.79
N VAL A 41 10.31 -8.38 -12.96
CA VAL A 41 10.30 -8.05 -11.53
C VAL A 41 10.33 -9.37 -10.75
N VAL A 42 11.40 -9.58 -9.99
CA VAL A 42 11.50 -10.72 -9.08
C VAL A 42 11.20 -10.23 -7.67
N PHE A 43 10.29 -10.90 -6.98
CA PHE A 43 9.96 -10.61 -5.59
C PHE A 43 9.95 -11.88 -4.73
N ARG A 44 10.07 -11.68 -3.42
CA ARG A 44 10.25 -12.72 -2.41
C ARG A 44 9.42 -12.39 -1.17
N LEU A 45 9.03 -13.44 -0.45
CA LEU A 45 8.14 -13.32 0.71
C LEU A 45 8.78 -13.85 2.00
N PRO A 46 8.36 -13.32 3.17
CA PRO A 46 8.98 -13.66 4.45
C PRO A 46 8.97 -15.16 4.79
N THR A 47 7.98 -15.91 4.31
CA THR A 47 7.86 -17.35 4.57
C THR A 47 7.46 -18.13 3.30
N TYR A 48 7.78 -19.42 3.26
CA TYR A 48 7.45 -20.31 2.13
C TYR A 48 5.92 -20.52 1.98
N TRP A 49 5.19 -20.32 3.08
CA TRP A 49 3.75 -20.55 3.22
C TRP A 49 2.97 -19.25 3.41
N CYS A 50 3.50 -18.11 2.93
CA CYS A 50 2.70 -16.90 2.85
C CYS A 50 1.39 -17.20 2.08
N SER A 51 0.32 -16.47 2.39
CA SER A 51 -0.99 -16.74 1.78
C SER A 51 -0.92 -16.62 0.25
N PRO A 52 -1.32 -17.65 -0.52
CA PRO A 52 -1.41 -17.56 -1.98
C PRO A 52 -2.28 -16.41 -2.45
N ASN A 53 -3.36 -16.10 -1.71
CA ASN A 53 -4.24 -14.96 -2.01
C ASN A 53 -3.43 -13.66 -2.03
N PHE A 54 -2.64 -13.39 -0.97
CA PHE A 54 -1.87 -12.14 -0.88
C PHE A 54 -0.71 -12.09 -1.86
N ALA A 55 -0.01 -13.21 -2.03
CA ALA A 55 1.06 -13.33 -3.00
C ALA A 55 0.58 -13.07 -4.43
N TYR A 56 -0.57 -13.62 -4.81
CA TYR A 56 -1.19 -13.38 -6.11
C TYR A 56 -1.64 -11.93 -6.27
N MET A 57 -2.28 -11.36 -5.24
CA MET A 57 -2.70 -9.96 -5.28
C MET A 57 -1.52 -9.01 -5.53
N MET A 58 -0.41 -9.20 -4.79
CA MET A 58 0.80 -8.41 -4.95
C MET A 58 1.43 -8.61 -6.35
N ALA A 59 1.45 -9.84 -6.86
CA ALA A 59 2.00 -10.12 -8.18
C ALA A 59 1.18 -9.50 -9.32
N GLU A 60 -0.16 -9.53 -9.23
CA GLU A 60 -1.04 -8.80 -10.14
C GLU A 60 -0.81 -7.29 -10.07
N ASP A 61 -0.75 -6.74 -8.87
CA ASP A 61 -0.56 -5.30 -8.67
C ASP A 61 0.82 -4.85 -9.19
N ILE A 62 1.88 -5.66 -9.03
CA ILE A 62 3.18 -5.44 -9.68
C ILE A 62 3.01 -5.34 -11.20
N ARG A 63 2.38 -6.35 -11.81
CA ARG A 63 2.19 -6.41 -13.27
C ARG A 63 1.47 -5.16 -13.76
N ASP A 64 0.35 -4.83 -13.13
CA ASP A 64 -0.53 -3.76 -13.58
C ASP A 64 0.12 -2.38 -13.41
N ARG A 65 0.79 -2.11 -12.28
CA ARG A 65 1.49 -0.84 -12.06
C ARG A 65 2.67 -0.64 -13.01
N VAL A 66 3.42 -1.69 -13.32
CA VAL A 66 4.56 -1.60 -14.25
C VAL A 66 4.07 -1.41 -15.69
N LEU A 67 2.92 -2.01 -16.07
CA LEU A 67 2.29 -1.80 -17.38
C LEU A 67 1.75 -0.38 -17.61
N GLU A 68 1.59 0.43 -16.55
CA GLU A 68 1.24 1.85 -16.70
C GLU A 68 2.39 2.68 -17.32
N LEU A 69 3.61 2.16 -17.39
CA LEU A 69 4.74 2.85 -18.00
C LEU A 69 4.61 2.81 -19.54
N PRO A 70 4.62 3.96 -20.25
CA PRO A 70 4.33 4.00 -21.70
C PRO A 70 5.27 3.17 -22.58
N TRP A 71 6.49 2.89 -22.13
CA TRP A 71 7.48 2.13 -22.88
C TRP A 71 7.42 0.63 -22.64
N VAL A 72 6.68 0.17 -21.62
CA VAL A 72 6.58 -1.24 -21.24
C VAL A 72 5.50 -1.93 -22.07
N LYS A 73 5.86 -3.05 -22.72
CA LYS A 73 4.94 -3.90 -23.48
C LYS A 73 4.69 -5.25 -22.81
N HIS A 74 5.69 -5.78 -22.12
CA HIS A 74 5.61 -7.06 -21.45
C HIS A 74 6.20 -6.96 -20.05
N VAL A 75 5.49 -7.55 -19.08
CA VAL A 75 5.94 -7.66 -17.70
C VAL A 75 5.94 -9.12 -17.30
N ASN A 76 7.09 -9.58 -16.83
CA ASN A 76 7.30 -10.91 -16.27
C ASN A 76 7.46 -10.76 -14.75
N VAL A 77 6.48 -11.24 -13.99
CA VAL A 77 6.51 -11.19 -12.52
C VAL A 77 6.89 -12.57 -12.00
N GLN A 78 7.93 -12.65 -11.17
CA GLN A 78 8.42 -13.90 -10.61
C GLN A 78 8.46 -13.84 -9.09
N LEU A 79 7.57 -14.59 -8.45
CA LEU A 79 7.69 -14.97 -7.05
C LEU A 79 8.68 -16.12 -6.93
N LYS A 80 9.71 -15.95 -6.09
CA LYS A 80 10.65 -17.03 -5.76
C LYS A 80 10.40 -17.64 -4.39
N ASP A 81 10.83 -18.89 -4.23
CA ASP A 81 10.82 -19.65 -2.98
C ASP A 81 9.46 -19.64 -2.26
N HIS A 82 8.40 -19.95 -2.99
CA HIS A 82 7.05 -20.04 -2.44
C HIS A 82 6.39 -21.35 -2.88
N HIS A 83 5.63 -21.98 -1.99
CA HIS A 83 5.00 -23.29 -2.28
C HIS A 83 4.08 -23.26 -3.50
N ALA A 84 3.50 -22.10 -3.80
CA ALA A 84 2.62 -21.87 -4.95
C ALA A 84 3.25 -20.95 -6.01
N SER A 85 4.58 -20.80 -6.03
CA SER A 85 5.27 -19.87 -6.95
C SER A 85 4.98 -20.20 -8.43
N GLU A 86 4.98 -21.47 -8.82
CA GLU A 86 4.70 -21.88 -10.21
C GLU A 86 3.30 -21.45 -10.65
N ASP A 87 2.26 -21.78 -9.86
CA ASP A 87 0.87 -21.43 -10.15
C ASP A 87 0.64 -19.91 -10.16
N ILE A 88 1.22 -19.18 -9.20
CA ILE A 88 1.12 -17.71 -9.14
C ILE A 88 1.78 -17.09 -10.37
N ASN A 89 3.01 -17.48 -10.69
CA ASN A 89 3.78 -16.90 -11.79
C ASN A 89 3.08 -17.17 -13.13
N TYR A 90 2.60 -18.40 -13.32
CA TYR A 90 1.85 -18.77 -14.52
C TYR A 90 0.52 -18.02 -14.61
N GLY A 91 -0.24 -17.94 -13.52
CA GLY A 91 -1.53 -17.24 -13.47
C GLY A 91 -1.41 -15.76 -13.82
N VAL A 92 -0.48 -15.05 -13.17
CA VAL A 92 -0.28 -13.61 -13.38
C VAL A 92 0.25 -13.30 -14.78
N THR A 93 1.19 -14.09 -15.28
CA THR A 93 1.74 -13.95 -16.65
C THR A 93 0.65 -14.09 -17.71
N ASN A 94 -0.27 -15.05 -17.52
CA ASN A 94 -1.37 -15.31 -18.45
C ASN A 94 -2.65 -14.51 -18.15
N ARG A 95 -2.61 -13.55 -17.21
CA ARG A 95 -3.76 -12.74 -16.79
C ARG A 95 -4.98 -13.57 -16.40
N LYS A 96 -4.76 -14.72 -15.79
CA LYS A 96 -5.84 -15.55 -15.24
C LYS A 96 -6.41 -14.90 -13.98
N ALA A 97 -7.64 -15.23 -13.63
CA ALA A 97 -8.13 -14.88 -12.30
C ALA A 97 -7.45 -15.79 -11.26
N PHE A 98 -7.40 -15.32 -10.02
CA PHE A 98 -6.95 -16.14 -8.89
C PHE A 98 -7.71 -17.47 -8.82
N SER A 99 -9.04 -17.43 -8.97
CA SER A 99 -9.90 -18.62 -8.90
C SER A 99 -9.62 -19.65 -10.00
N ASP A 100 -9.05 -19.21 -11.14
CA ASP A 100 -8.65 -20.11 -12.22
C ASP A 100 -7.30 -20.77 -11.94
N SER A 101 -6.45 -20.09 -11.16
CA SER A 101 -5.12 -20.57 -10.77
C SER A 101 -5.19 -21.47 -9.52
N PHE A 102 -6.20 -21.24 -8.66
CA PHE A 102 -6.41 -21.96 -7.41
C PHE A 102 -7.88 -22.39 -7.24
N PRO A 103 -8.35 -23.36 -8.06
CA PRO A 103 -9.74 -23.81 -7.99
C PRO A 103 -10.05 -24.39 -6.60
N GLY A 104 -11.16 -23.93 -6.00
CA GLY A 104 -11.63 -24.40 -4.69
C GLY A 104 -10.96 -23.75 -3.47
N VAL A 105 -9.96 -22.88 -3.64
CA VAL A 105 -9.30 -22.18 -2.51
C VAL A 105 -10.03 -20.89 -2.14
N SER A 106 -10.30 -20.03 -3.12
CA SER A 106 -11.10 -18.82 -2.94
C SER A 106 -11.70 -18.40 -4.28
N SER A 107 -12.95 -17.95 -4.24
CA SER A 107 -13.62 -17.37 -5.39
C SER A 107 -13.11 -15.96 -5.71
N SER A 108 -13.34 -15.52 -6.94
CA SER A 108 -13.03 -14.14 -7.35
C SER A 108 -13.78 -13.08 -6.51
N SER A 109 -14.99 -13.37 -6.01
CA SER A 109 -15.74 -12.46 -5.14
C SER A 109 -15.14 -12.38 -3.74
N GLU A 110 -14.72 -13.50 -3.15
CA GLU A 110 -14.04 -13.53 -1.85
C GLU A 110 -12.72 -12.76 -1.89
N LEU A 111 -11.96 -12.88 -2.98
CA LEU A 111 -10.71 -12.13 -3.15
C LEU A 111 -10.96 -10.62 -3.25
N LYS A 112 -12.01 -10.20 -3.97
CA LYS A 112 -12.43 -8.79 -4.05
C LYS A 112 -12.86 -8.26 -2.69
N GLU A 113 -13.64 -9.02 -1.93
CA GLU A 113 -14.08 -8.66 -0.58
C GLU A 113 -12.90 -8.57 0.40
N LEU A 114 -11.94 -9.48 0.27
CA LEU A 114 -10.70 -9.45 1.06
C LEU A 114 -9.89 -8.19 0.76
N ARG A 115 -9.69 -7.85 -0.52
CA ARG A 115 -9.05 -6.59 -0.95
C ARG A 115 -9.78 -5.37 -0.36
N ARG A 116 -11.12 -5.37 -0.38
CA ARG A 116 -11.93 -4.28 0.17
C ARG A 116 -11.68 -4.07 1.67
N LYS A 117 -11.72 -5.14 2.48
CA LYS A 117 -11.46 -5.08 3.93
C LYS A 117 -10.07 -4.55 4.28
N PHE A 118 -9.06 -4.89 3.47
CA PHE A 118 -7.71 -4.37 3.67
C PHE A 118 -7.57 -2.89 3.29
N ARG A 119 -8.22 -2.45 2.21
CA ARG A 119 -8.28 -1.02 1.85
C ARG A 119 -8.96 -0.18 2.93
N GLU A 120 -10.03 -0.71 3.56
CA GLU A 120 -10.67 -0.06 4.71
C GLU A 120 -9.70 0.12 5.88
N LYS A 121 -8.91 -0.90 6.22
CA LYS A 121 -7.88 -0.81 7.27
C LYS A 121 -6.79 0.19 6.90
N ALA A 122 -6.30 0.15 5.67
CA ALA A 122 -5.31 1.11 5.16
C ALA A 122 -5.83 2.55 5.21
N PHE A 123 -7.10 2.79 4.86
CA PHE A 123 -7.74 4.10 4.98
C PHE A 123 -7.66 4.63 6.41
N LEU A 124 -8.12 3.83 7.37
CA LEU A 124 -8.11 4.21 8.79
C LEU A 124 -6.69 4.43 9.31
N ALA A 125 -5.75 3.56 8.94
CA ALA A 125 -4.36 3.66 9.37
C ALA A 125 -3.66 4.91 8.82
N ARG A 126 -3.80 5.19 7.51
CA ARG A 126 -3.19 6.38 6.87
C ARG A 126 -3.84 7.67 7.36
N GLN A 127 -5.17 7.68 7.53
CA GLN A 127 -5.88 8.84 8.06
C GLN A 127 -5.44 9.14 9.50
N GLU A 128 -5.42 8.14 10.38
CA GLU A 128 -4.97 8.35 11.76
C GLU A 128 -3.51 8.80 11.80
N ARG A 129 -2.62 8.24 10.97
CA ARG A 129 -1.21 8.63 10.96
C ARG A 129 -1.02 10.10 10.58
N LEU A 130 -1.74 10.56 9.56
CA LEU A 130 -1.75 11.95 9.13
C LEU A 130 -2.35 12.87 10.21
N MET A 131 -3.54 12.54 10.73
CA MET A 131 -4.18 13.36 11.76
C MET A 131 -3.33 13.44 13.03
N HIS A 132 -2.77 12.32 13.49
CA HIS A 132 -1.87 12.27 14.64
C HIS A 132 -0.61 13.12 14.42
N HIS A 133 -0.02 13.07 13.23
CA HIS A 133 1.11 13.92 12.87
C HIS A 133 0.75 15.42 12.89
N LEU A 134 -0.37 15.80 12.30
CA LEU A 134 -0.86 17.20 12.31
C LEU A 134 -1.16 17.69 13.73
N ILE A 135 -1.74 16.84 14.59
CA ILE A 135 -2.00 17.17 16.00
C ILE A 135 -0.69 17.39 16.76
N LYS A 136 0.37 16.62 16.46
CA LYS A 136 1.71 16.87 17.00
C LYS A 136 2.34 18.18 16.53
N LEU A 137 1.88 18.73 15.41
CA LEU A 137 2.23 20.06 14.90
C LEU A 137 1.25 21.14 15.40
N ASP A 138 0.59 20.90 16.53
CA ASP A 138 -0.34 21.81 17.21
C ASP A 138 -1.62 22.18 16.41
N PHE A 139 -1.98 21.40 15.38
CA PHE A 139 -3.28 21.59 14.72
C PHE A 139 -4.42 21.18 15.67
N ASN A 140 -5.44 22.03 15.78
CA ASN A 140 -6.63 21.72 16.55
C ASN A 140 -7.41 20.55 15.92
N PRO A 141 -7.59 19.41 16.61
CA PRO A 141 -8.23 18.22 16.03
C PRO A 141 -9.66 18.47 15.52
N LYS A 142 -10.46 19.26 16.24
CA LYS A 142 -11.85 19.57 15.85
C LYS A 142 -11.92 20.52 14.66
N MET A 143 -10.91 21.37 14.47
CA MET A 143 -10.82 22.23 13.29
C MET A 143 -10.40 21.46 12.04
N LEU A 144 -9.57 20.42 12.17
CA LEU A 144 -9.22 19.55 11.03
C LEU A 144 -10.46 18.98 10.34
N LEU A 145 -11.49 18.60 11.12
CA LEU A 145 -12.75 18.06 10.60
C LEU A 145 -13.57 19.05 9.76
N LYS A 146 -13.30 20.35 9.88
CA LYS A 146 -14.02 21.40 9.15
C LYS A 146 -13.33 21.81 7.86
N LEU A 147 -12.07 21.40 7.67
CA LEU A 147 -11.28 21.80 6.50
C LEU A 147 -11.69 21.00 5.29
N THR A 148 -11.68 21.65 4.13
CA THR A 148 -11.76 20.96 2.85
C THR A 148 -10.40 20.44 2.40
N ILE A 149 -10.38 19.54 1.41
CA ILE A 149 -9.15 19.06 0.75
C ILE A 149 -8.30 20.24 0.27
N GLY A 150 -8.91 21.25 -0.36
CA GLY A 150 -8.20 22.41 -0.91
C GLY A 150 -7.60 23.30 0.18
N GLU A 151 -8.31 23.51 1.29
CA GLU A 151 -7.79 24.25 2.44
C GLU A 151 -6.67 23.49 3.16
N MET A 152 -6.82 22.18 3.32
CA MET A 152 -5.81 21.33 3.94
C MET A 152 -4.54 21.28 3.09
N LYS A 153 -4.67 21.16 1.76
CA LYS A 153 -3.55 21.21 0.82
C LYS A 153 -2.75 22.51 0.98
N LYS A 154 -3.43 23.67 0.98
CA LYS A 154 -2.76 24.96 1.21
C LYS A 154 -2.01 25.00 2.55
N LYS A 155 -2.59 24.46 3.62
CA LYS A 155 -1.91 24.40 4.94
C LYS A 155 -0.69 23.49 4.90
N ILE A 156 -0.77 22.34 4.23
CA ILE A 156 0.34 21.38 4.10
C ILE A 156 1.47 21.95 3.23
N ASP A 157 1.14 22.64 2.14
CA ASP A 157 2.12 23.30 1.29
C ASP A 157 2.90 24.39 2.04
N LEU A 158 2.27 25.06 3.00
CA LEU A 158 2.91 26.07 3.85
C LEU A 158 3.82 25.48 4.95
N LEU A 159 3.73 24.19 5.27
CA LEU A 159 4.59 23.57 6.29
C LEU A 159 6.01 23.28 5.78
N TYR A 160 6.22 23.20 4.46
CA TYR A 160 7.50 22.84 3.84
C TYR A 160 8.15 21.58 4.46
N ASP A 161 7.33 20.60 4.84
CA ASP A 161 7.75 19.36 5.50
C ASP A 161 7.48 18.15 4.61
N ASP A 162 8.56 17.49 4.18
CA ASP A 162 8.51 16.32 3.30
C ASP A 162 7.71 15.16 3.91
N LEU A 163 7.76 14.99 5.23
CA LEU A 163 7.00 13.96 5.92
C LEU A 163 5.49 14.23 5.83
N THR A 164 5.05 15.44 6.14
CA THR A 164 3.63 15.83 6.05
C THR A 164 3.13 15.69 4.61
N GLN A 165 3.91 16.14 3.63
CA GLN A 165 3.59 15.98 2.21
C GLN A 165 3.44 14.50 1.83
N SER A 166 4.37 13.64 2.25
CA SER A 166 4.32 12.19 2.01
C SER A 166 3.08 11.54 2.65
N LEU A 167 2.76 11.88 3.91
CA LEU A 167 1.57 11.39 4.61
C LEU A 167 0.27 11.81 3.90
N TRP A 168 0.21 13.06 3.46
CA TRP A 168 -0.91 13.61 2.70
C TRP A 168 -1.13 12.89 1.38
N GLN A 169 -0.07 12.73 0.57
CA GLN A 169 -0.17 12.02 -0.71
C GLN A 169 -0.60 10.56 -0.53
N LYS A 170 -0.04 9.85 0.47
CA LYS A 170 -0.44 8.47 0.79
C LYS A 170 -1.90 8.39 1.23
N TYR A 171 -2.41 9.38 1.97
CA TYR A 171 -3.81 9.47 2.36
C TYR A 171 -4.74 9.76 1.18
N LEU A 172 -4.40 10.70 0.30
CA LEU A 172 -5.20 10.99 -0.90
C LEU A 172 -5.29 9.77 -1.84
N LEU A 173 -4.20 9.00 -1.96
CA LEU A 173 -4.20 7.78 -2.77
C LEU A 173 -5.24 6.76 -2.28
N ILE A 174 -5.25 6.46 -0.97
CA ILE A 174 -6.22 5.48 -0.43
C ILE A 174 -7.65 6.01 -0.47
N ARG A 175 -7.86 7.32 -0.38
CA ARG A 175 -9.18 7.94 -0.60
C ARG A 175 -9.70 7.63 -2.01
N SER A 176 -8.86 7.82 -3.03
CA SER A 176 -9.22 7.49 -4.42
C SER A 176 -9.51 6.00 -4.60
N ASP A 177 -8.71 5.12 -3.99
CA ASP A 177 -8.94 3.66 -4.03
C ASP A 177 -10.23 3.22 -3.31
N MET A 178 -10.74 4.06 -2.41
CA MET A 178 -12.02 3.92 -1.70
C MET A 178 -13.18 4.64 -2.41
N ASN A 179 -12.98 5.14 -3.64
CA ASN A 179 -13.94 5.95 -4.40
C ASN A 179 -14.38 7.23 -3.68
N GLN A 180 -13.54 7.79 -2.79
CA GLN A 180 -13.78 9.09 -2.18
C GLN A 180 -13.19 10.21 -3.04
N SER A 181 -13.93 11.31 -3.14
CA SER A 181 -13.49 12.50 -3.87
C SER A 181 -12.34 13.19 -3.15
N ASN A 182 -11.34 13.59 -3.95
CA ASN A 182 -10.23 14.47 -3.57
C ASN A 182 -10.41 15.88 -4.17
N GLY A 183 -11.63 16.26 -4.57
CA GLY A 183 -11.91 17.60 -5.06
C GLY A 183 -11.79 18.65 -3.96
N ASP A 184 -11.34 19.86 -4.31
CA ASP A 184 -10.96 20.93 -3.36
C ASP A 184 -12.06 21.33 -2.36
N ASN A 185 -13.34 21.13 -2.71
CA ASN A 185 -14.49 21.50 -1.88
C ASN A 185 -15.00 20.35 -0.98
N HIS A 186 -14.43 19.16 -1.06
CA HIS A 186 -14.83 18.02 -0.23
C HIS A 186 -14.15 18.06 1.14
N PRO A 187 -14.76 17.50 2.21
CA PRO A 187 -14.14 17.41 3.52
C PRO A 187 -12.80 16.66 3.47
N ALA A 188 -11.78 17.22 4.15
CA ALA A 188 -10.44 16.64 4.18
C ALA A 188 -10.40 15.30 4.93
N PHE A 189 -11.18 15.18 6.01
CA PHE A 189 -11.23 13.98 6.85
C PHE A 189 -12.66 13.48 6.97
N THR A 190 -12.85 12.20 6.67
CA THR A 190 -14.16 11.55 6.57
C THR A 190 -14.11 10.16 7.18
N ARG A 191 -15.27 9.55 7.35
CA ARG A 191 -15.42 8.12 7.59
C ARG A 191 -15.14 7.35 6.30
N MET A 192 -15.02 6.01 6.39
CA MET A 192 -14.76 5.15 5.23
C MET A 192 -15.84 5.22 4.15
N ASN A 193 -17.09 5.52 4.54
CA ASN A 193 -18.22 5.73 3.64
C ASN A 193 -18.31 7.16 3.09
N GLY A 194 -17.37 8.06 3.41
CA GLY A 194 -17.35 9.45 2.95
C GLY A 194 -18.11 10.43 3.86
N GLU A 195 -18.86 9.93 4.85
CA GLU A 195 -19.59 10.79 5.79
C GLU A 195 -18.66 11.58 6.72
N PRO A 196 -19.08 12.75 7.22
CA PRO A 196 -18.33 13.49 8.24
C PRO A 196 -18.06 12.67 9.51
N ILE A 197 -16.97 13.00 10.19
CA ILE A 197 -16.71 12.50 11.55
C ILE A 197 -17.30 13.53 12.51
N GLU A 198 -18.16 13.10 13.44
CA GLU A 198 -18.73 14.02 14.43
C GLU A 198 -17.66 14.45 15.45
N PRO A 199 -17.61 15.74 15.86
CA PRO A 199 -16.56 16.22 16.76
C PRO A 199 -16.49 15.55 18.14
N ASN A 200 -17.61 14.98 18.61
CA ASN A 200 -17.69 14.21 19.86
C ASN A 200 -17.21 12.76 19.71
N GLU A 201 -17.16 12.23 18.49
CA GLU A 201 -16.70 10.86 18.18
C GLU A 201 -15.23 10.82 17.75
N LEU A 202 -14.59 11.98 17.56
CA LEU A 202 -13.22 12.08 17.04
C LEU A 202 -12.21 11.27 17.86
N GLU A 203 -12.30 11.34 19.19
CA GLU A 203 -11.36 10.63 20.07
C GLU A 203 -11.48 9.11 19.95
N SER A 204 -12.72 8.59 19.97
CA SER A 204 -12.96 7.15 19.81
C SER A 204 -12.59 6.67 18.40
N TYR A 205 -12.86 7.49 17.37
CA TYR A 205 -12.45 7.23 15.99
C TYR A 205 -10.93 7.12 15.86
N LEU A 206 -10.16 8.08 16.39
CA LEU A 206 -8.70 8.06 16.34
C LEU A 206 -8.13 6.91 17.16
N SER A 207 -8.68 6.62 18.35
CA SER A 207 -8.25 5.50 19.19
C SER A 207 -8.42 4.15 18.49
N ASN A 208 -9.59 3.91 17.87
CA ASN A 208 -9.83 2.69 17.10
C ASN A 208 -8.90 2.58 15.88
N SER A 209 -8.73 3.68 15.14
CA SER A 209 -7.89 3.72 13.94
C SER A 209 -6.40 3.52 14.29
N LYS A 210 -5.95 4.06 15.43
CA LYS A 210 -4.61 3.84 15.98
C LYS A 210 -4.35 2.37 16.26
N ARG A 211 -5.30 1.67 16.87
CA ARG A 211 -5.17 0.23 17.15
C ARG A 211 -4.99 -0.57 15.86
N ILE A 212 -5.75 -0.23 14.81
CA ILE A 212 -5.62 -0.87 13.49
C ILE A 212 -4.22 -0.61 12.91
N ARG A 213 -3.77 0.66 12.90
CA ARG A 213 -2.42 1.01 12.42
C ARG A 213 -1.33 0.25 13.17
N LEU A 214 -1.38 0.23 14.51
CA LEU A 214 -0.36 -0.44 15.33
C LEU A 214 -0.32 -1.96 15.08
N ASN A 215 -1.47 -2.60 14.83
CA ASN A 215 -1.51 -4.01 14.46
C ASN A 215 -0.83 -4.26 13.11
N MET A 216 -1.09 -3.42 12.10
CA MET A 216 -0.46 -3.52 10.78
C MET A 216 1.04 -3.26 10.84
N GLU A 217 1.48 -2.23 11.59
CA GLU A 217 2.90 -1.93 11.79
C GLU A 217 3.64 -3.06 12.51
N PHE A 218 3.00 -3.69 13.49
CA PHE A 218 3.56 -4.87 14.17
C PHE A 218 3.73 -6.05 13.22
N ASN A 219 2.70 -6.37 12.42
CA ASN A 219 2.81 -7.44 11.42
C ASN A 219 3.91 -7.14 10.40
N ALA A 220 4.05 -5.88 9.98
CA ALA A 220 5.08 -5.47 9.04
C ALA A 220 6.49 -5.63 9.63
N HIS A 221 6.65 -5.31 10.91
CA HIS A 221 7.90 -5.55 11.64
C HIS A 221 8.25 -7.04 11.71
N GLN A 222 7.27 -7.91 12.00
CA GLN A 222 7.48 -9.36 12.00
C GLN A 222 7.86 -9.90 10.62
N CYS A 223 7.14 -9.47 9.57
CA CYS A 223 7.43 -9.84 8.19
C CYS A 223 8.86 -9.45 7.77
N ARG A 224 9.32 -8.25 8.11
CA ARG A 224 10.72 -7.84 7.86
C ARG A 224 11.73 -8.73 8.59
N GLY A 225 11.46 -9.08 9.85
CA GLY A 225 12.33 -9.96 10.63
C GLY A 225 12.46 -11.35 10.02
N LEU A 226 11.32 -11.96 9.65
CA LEU A 226 11.27 -13.26 8.98
C LEU A 226 11.97 -13.24 7.62
N LEU A 227 11.72 -12.20 6.82
CA LEU A 227 12.38 -12.02 5.52
C LEU A 227 13.89 -11.89 5.66
N ALA A 228 14.36 -11.08 6.62
CA ALA A 228 15.78 -10.87 6.86
C ALA A 228 16.47 -12.17 7.28
N ALA A 229 15.86 -12.93 8.19
CA ALA A 229 16.37 -14.25 8.59
C ALA A 229 16.40 -15.24 7.42
N ARG A 230 15.34 -15.26 6.61
CA ARG A 230 15.20 -16.21 5.49
C ARG A 230 16.21 -15.96 4.38
N TYR A 231 16.51 -14.70 4.07
CA TYR A 231 17.36 -14.31 2.94
C TYR A 231 18.73 -13.76 3.36
N ASN A 232 19.10 -13.90 4.64
CA ASN A 232 20.34 -13.36 5.21
C ASN A 232 20.55 -11.88 4.88
N LEU A 233 19.46 -11.10 4.92
CA LEU A 233 19.52 -9.67 4.63
C LEU A 233 20.19 -8.99 5.82
N GLN A 234 21.26 -8.24 5.55
CA GLN A 234 21.84 -7.38 6.57
C GLN A 234 20.76 -6.41 7.05
N LYS A 235 20.66 -6.21 8.38
CA LYS A 235 19.87 -5.09 8.91
C LYS A 235 20.49 -3.82 8.35
N ASN A 236 19.91 -3.25 7.30
CA ASN A 236 20.24 -1.91 6.87
C ASN A 236 20.02 -1.02 8.11
N LYS A 237 21.10 -0.39 8.59
CA LYS A 237 21.03 0.66 9.60
C LYS A 237 19.92 1.60 9.14
N GLU A 238 18.94 1.81 10.01
CA GLU A 238 17.85 2.77 9.82
C GLU A 238 18.41 4.02 9.12
N MET A 239 17.93 4.32 7.90
CA MET A 239 17.99 5.70 7.43
C MET A 239 17.10 6.48 8.38
N LYS A 240 17.73 7.06 9.40
CA LYS A 240 17.14 8.16 10.15
C LYS A 240 16.85 9.25 9.13
N ILE A 241 15.56 9.42 8.83
CA ILE A 241 15.00 10.68 8.37
C ILE A 241 14.96 11.60 9.60
#